data_AF-A0A6L7Z4F5-F1
#
_entry.id   AF-A0A6L7Z4F5-F1
#
_cell.length_a   1.000
_cell.length_b   1.000
_cell.length_c   1.000
_cell.angle_alpha   90.00
_cell.angle_beta   90.00
_cell.angle_gamma   90.00
#
_symmetry.space_group_name_H-M   'P 1'
#
loop_
_entity.id
_entity.type
_entity.pdbx_description
1 polymer ?
#
loop_
_entity_poly.entity_id
_entity_poly.type
_entity_poly.pdbx_seq_one_letter_code
_entity_poly.pdbx_strand_id
1 'polypeptide(L)' 'GEDGAFAAEWDELFRDAAEACIVQGSGSTSLLQRKLRIGYGRAARIVDQLHDAGVLGPPDGSRPREVLVDLDGLDEICPA' A
#
# COMPACT_ATOMS: atom_id res chain seq x y z
N GLY A 1 17.69 -14.57 -17.99
CA GLY A 1 17.65 -13.12 -17.84
C GLY A 1 16.21 -12.78 -17.66
N GLU A 2 15.77 -12.75 -16.41
CA GLU A 2 14.35 -12.69 -16.04
C GLU A 2 14.21 -11.86 -14.75
N ASP A 3 14.92 -10.73 -14.69
CA ASP A 3 14.96 -9.82 -13.55
C ASP A 3 13.91 -8.69 -13.68
N GLY A 4 12.68 -9.03 -14.07
CA GLY A 4 11.67 -8.00 -14.40
C GLY A 4 10.21 -8.36 -14.20
N ALA A 5 9.87 -9.49 -13.57
CA ALA A 5 8.48 -9.95 -13.50
C ALA A 5 7.65 -9.32 -12.35
N PHE A 6 8.27 -8.73 -11.32
CA PHE A 6 7.53 -8.12 -10.20
C PHE A 6 7.00 -6.71 -10.50
N ALA A 7 7.59 -6.00 -11.45
CA ALA A 7 7.19 -4.63 -11.80
C ALA A 7 5.82 -4.54 -12.51
N ALA A 8 5.21 -5.67 -12.88
CA ALA A 8 3.96 -5.70 -13.63
C ALA A 8 2.68 -5.84 -12.77
N GLU A 9 2.78 -6.13 -11.46
CA GLU A 9 1.60 -6.52 -10.66
C GLU A 9 1.04 -5.38 -9.78
N TRP A 10 1.90 -4.50 -9.26
CA TRP A 10 1.51 -3.43 -8.35
C TRP A 10 1.29 -2.08 -9.04
N ASP A 11 0.43 -1.24 -8.46
CA ASP A 11 0.21 0.12 -8.95
C ASP A 11 1.51 0.94 -8.83
N GLU A 12 1.74 1.88 -9.75
CA GLU A 12 2.94 2.73 -9.74
C GLU A 12 3.09 3.54 -8.45
N LEU A 13 1.98 3.82 -7.75
CA LEU A 13 1.95 4.56 -6.48
C LEU A 13 1.95 3.63 -5.25
N PHE A 14 2.19 2.34 -5.43
CA PHE A 14 2.18 1.36 -4.34
C PHE A 14 3.13 1.75 -3.21
N ARG A 15 4.37 2.10 -3.55
CA ARG A 15 5.40 2.47 -2.56
C ARG A 15 5.03 3.76 -1.82
N ASP A 16 4.64 4.81 -2.55
CA ASP A 16 4.18 6.07 -1.96
C ASP A 16 2.96 5.86 -1.04
N ALA A 17 2.06 4.96 -1.41
CA ALA A 17 0.90 4.61 -0.60
C ALA A 17 1.28 3.84 0.66
N ALA A 18 2.21 2.90 0.57
CA ALA A 18 2.74 2.17 1.72
C ALA A 18 3.38 3.13 2.71
N GLU A 19 4.29 3.99 2.26
CA GLU A 19 4.94 5.01 3.09
C GLU A 19 3.91 5.93 3.75
N ALA A 20 2.89 6.39 3.01
CA ALA A 20 1.82 7.21 3.55
C ALA A 20 1.01 6.49 4.64
N CYS A 21 0.76 5.19 4.50
CA CYS A 21 0.08 4.38 5.51
C CYS A 21 0.95 4.22 6.76
N ILE A 22 2.24 3.89 6.59
CA ILE A 22 3.21 3.69 7.67
C ILE A 22 3.37 4.96 8.50
N VAL A 23 3.61 6.09 7.84
CA VAL A 23 3.74 7.40 8.52
C VAL A 23 2.46 7.78 9.27
N GLN A 24 1.29 7.38 8.77
CA GLN A 24 -0.01 7.64 9.41
C GLN A 24 -0.38 6.62 10.50
N GLY A 25 0.24 5.43 10.49
CA GLY A 25 -0.08 4.29 11.35
C GLY A 25 -1.34 3.50 10.96
N SER A 26 -1.96 3.80 9.81
CA SER A 26 -3.14 3.07 9.32
C SER A 26 -3.36 3.28 7.82
N GLY A 27 -3.99 2.31 7.15
CA GLY A 27 -4.30 2.35 5.74
C GLY A 27 -5.80 2.42 5.46
N SER A 28 -6.23 3.40 4.66
CA SER A 28 -7.62 3.46 4.18
C SER A 28 -7.71 4.11 2.80
N THR A 29 -8.78 3.80 2.06
CA THR A 29 -9.00 4.36 0.72
C THR A 29 -9.09 5.89 0.77
N SER A 30 -9.80 6.45 1.75
CA SER A 30 -9.90 7.89 1.99
C SER A 30 -8.57 8.56 2.37
N LEU A 31 -7.65 7.85 3.02
CA LEU A 31 -6.30 8.35 3.27
C LEU A 31 -5.55 8.50 1.94
N LEU A 32 -5.49 7.43 1.15
CA LEU A 32 -4.74 7.42 -0.11
C LEU A 32 -5.30 8.40 -1.14
N GLN A 33 -6.62 8.54 -1.25
CA GLN A 33 -7.24 9.54 -2.11
C GLN A 33 -6.72 10.96 -1.83
N ARG A 34 -6.60 11.34 -0.54
CA ARG A 34 -6.16 12.68 -0.14
C ARG A 34 -4.64 12.86 -0.25
N LYS A 35 -3.87 11.84 0.15
CA LYS A 35 -2.40 11.89 0.15
C LYS A 35 -1.84 11.87 -1.27
N LEU A 36 -2.37 11.01 -2.13
CA LEU A 36 -1.85 10.76 -3.48
C LEU A 36 -2.68 11.43 -4.58
N ARG A 37 -3.77 12.11 -4.22
CA ARG A 37 -4.69 12.80 -5.16
C ARG A 37 -5.23 11.88 -6.26
N ILE A 38 -5.56 10.66 -5.89
CA ILE A 38 -6.11 9.63 -6.77
C ILE A 38 -7.61 9.41 -6.51
N GLY A 39 -8.31 8.84 -7.50
CA GLY A 39 -9.71 8.46 -7.37
C GLY A 39 -9.94 7.22 -6.49
N TYR A 40 -11.18 7.05 -6.02
CA TYR A 40 -11.58 5.96 -5.12
C TYR A 40 -11.17 4.57 -5.61
N GLY A 41 -11.46 4.22 -6.87
CA GLY A 41 -11.21 2.88 -7.39
C GLY A 41 -9.72 2.51 -7.39
N ARG A 42 -8.86 3.48 -7.72
CA ARG A 42 -7.41 3.31 -7.65
C ARG A 42 -6.92 3.17 -6.21
N ALA A 43 -7.41 4.04 -5.32
CA ALA A 43 -7.08 3.95 -3.89
C ALA A 43 -7.53 2.62 -3.27
N ALA A 44 -8.70 2.10 -3.63
CA ALA A 44 -9.18 0.79 -3.19
C ALA A 44 -8.25 -0.33 -3.64
N ARG A 45 -7.91 -0.36 -4.93
CA ARG A 45 -6.97 -1.35 -5.49
C ARG A 45 -5.62 -1.31 -4.77
N ILE A 46 -5.07 -0.12 -4.51
CA ILE A 46 -3.78 0.01 -3.82
C ILE A 46 -3.88 -0.50 -2.38
N VAL A 47 -4.97 -0.20 -1.64
CA VAL A 47 -5.17 -0.73 -0.29
C VAL A 47 -5.20 -2.26 -0.28
N ASP A 48 -5.86 -2.87 -1.27
CA ASP A 48 -5.89 -4.33 -1.40
C ASP A 48 -4.48 -4.89 -1.73
N GLN A 49 -3.76 -4.27 -2.66
CA GLN A 49 -2.37 -4.65 -2.95
C GLN A 49 -1.47 -4.55 -1.72
N LEU A 50 -1.59 -3.49 -0.93
CA LEU A 50 -0.82 -3.31 0.30
C LEU A 50 -1.11 -4.40 1.33
N HIS A 51 -2.35 -4.87 1.40
CA HIS A 51 -2.70 -6.01 2.25
C HIS A 51 -2.12 -7.32 1.72
N ASP A 52 -2.25 -7.58 0.42
CA ASP A 52 -1.77 -8.80 -0.20
C ASP A 52 -0.23 -8.90 -0.13
N ALA A 53 0.46 -7.77 -0.13
CA ALA A 53 1.89 -7.66 0.09
C ALA A 53 2.31 -7.73 1.57
N GLY A 54 1.37 -7.80 2.51
CA GLY A 54 1.66 -7.86 3.95
C GLY A 54 2.01 -6.53 4.62
N VAL A 55 1.80 -5.39 3.94
CA VAL A 55 1.99 -4.05 4.52
C VAL A 55 0.81 -3.67 5.42
N LEU A 56 -0.41 -4.05 5.03
CA LEU A 56 -1.63 -3.80 5.79
C LEU A 56 -2.26 -5.09 6.31
N GLY A 57 -2.85 -5.01 7.50
CA GLY A 57 -3.66 -6.08 8.09
C GLY A 57 -4.97 -6.33 7.34
N PRO A 58 -5.71 -7.39 7.72
CA PRO A 58 -6.96 -7.75 7.07
C PRO A 58 -8.00 -6.60 7.15
N PRO A 59 -8.95 -6.56 6.21
CA PRO A 59 -10.05 -5.61 6.28
C PRO A 59 -10.90 -5.84 7.54
N ASP A 60 -11.12 -4.78 8.32
CA ASP A 60 -12.05 -4.77 9.45
C ASP A 60 -13.24 -3.85 9.15
N GLY A 61 -14.20 -4.37 8.39
CA GLY A 61 -15.40 -3.64 8.00
C GLY A 61 -15.10 -2.29 7.35
N SER A 62 -15.54 -1.21 8.00
CA SER A 62 -15.32 0.17 7.55
C SER A 62 -14.12 0.87 8.21
N ARG A 63 -13.40 0.19 9.11
CA ARG A 63 -12.25 0.77 9.82
C ARG A 63 -10.99 0.75 8.93
N PRO A 64 -10.07 1.72 9.12
CA PRO A 64 -8.74 1.66 8.52
C PRO A 64 -8.03 0.37 8.90
N ARG A 65 -7.28 -0.21 7.95
CA ARG A 65 -6.43 -1.39 8.17
C ARG A 65 -5.22 -0.98 9.00
N GLU A 66 -4.81 -1.85 9.91
CA GLU A 66 -3.58 -1.69 10.68
C GLU A 66 -2.36 -1.82 9.77
N VAL A 67 -1.29 -1.08 10.07
CA VAL A 67 -0.01 -1.22 9.40
C VAL A 67 0.79 -2.31 10.11
N LEU A 68 1.33 -3.26 9.34
CA LEU A 68 2.05 -4.42 9.87
C LEU A 68 3.58 -4.30 9.80
N VAL A 69 4.09 -3.38 8.99
CA VAL A 69 5.52 -3.20 8.74
C VAL A 69 5.94 -1.74 8.89
N ASP A 70 7.18 -1.51 9.28
CA ASP A 70 7.81 -0.20 9.26
C ASP A 70 8.52 0.07 7.92
N LEU A 71 9.14 1.25 7.77
CA LEU A 71 9.83 1.65 6.53
C LEU A 71 10.94 0.68 6.10
N ASP A 72 11.63 0.06 7.07
CA ASP A 72 12.66 -0.95 6.83
C ASP A 72 12.06 -2.21 6.17
N GLY A 73 10.99 -2.75 6.77
CA GLY A 73 10.28 -3.90 6.20
C GLY A 73 9.61 -3.59 4.85
N LEU A 74 9.23 -2.33 4.60
CA LEU A 74 8.77 -1.92 3.27
C LEU A 74 9.89 -2.00 2.23
N ASP A 75 11.13 -1.65 2.58
CA ASP A 75 12.27 -1.73 1.64
C ASP A 75 12.57 -3.18 1.24
N GLU A 76 12.37 -4.14 2.16
CA GLU A 76 12.47 -5.56 1.86
C GLU A 76 11.36 -6.06 0.90
N ILE A 77 10.15 -5.50 0.99
CA ILE A 77 9.00 -5.85 0.14
C ILE A 77 9.08 -5.17 -1.23
N CYS A 78 9.41 -3.88 -1.24
CA CYS A 78 9.42 -3.01 -2.41
C CYS A 78 10.64 -2.08 -2.34
N PRO A 79 11.83 -2.61 -2.72
CA PRO A 79 13.06 -1.81 -2.75
C PRO A 79 12.91 -0.65 -3.75
N ALA A 80 13.51 0.48 -3.39
CA ALA A 80 13.43 1.73 -4.16
C ALA A 80 14.11 1.67 -5.54
#